data_AF-A0A5B7AEK0-F1
#
_entry.id   AF-A0A5B7AEK0-F1
#
_cell.length_a   1.000
_cell.length_b   1.000
_cell.length_c   1.000
_cell.angle_alpha   90.00
_cell.angle_beta   90.00
_cell.angle_gamma   90.00
#
_symmetry.space_group_name_H-M   'P 1'
#
loop_
_entity.id
_entity.type
_entity.pdbx_description
1 polymer ?
#
loop_
_entity_poly.entity_id
_entity_poly.type
_entity_poly.pdbx_seq_one_letter_code
_entity_poly.pdbx_strand_id
1 'polypeptide(L)'
;FKKYDVTNKILSITFDNHPTNTATIDMFKRVLHPPFGGEFFHRRCACHIINLNVQDDLKLIDAQIIKIRTAINYISSSPAKLQDFFTLCKAYNLKCRKMKSDIKTRWNSTYLMLESCREYYNIITDFMNEKYSCMFLSEEDWNIDFLFLEFLKIFYTATNALSGVYYPTSSIIFSQLYNISNTFNNYRENIFL
;
A
#
# COMPACT_ATOMS: atom_id res chain seq x y z
N PHE A 1 12.12 -10.99 -27.32
CA PHE A 1 12.52 -10.01 -28.36
C PHE A 1 12.65 -10.62 -29.75
N LYS A 2 13.49 -11.65 -29.97
CA LYS A 2 13.64 -12.31 -31.30
C LYS A 2 12.33 -12.87 -31.89
N LYS A 3 11.53 -13.60 -31.09
CA LYS A 3 10.22 -14.14 -31.51
C LYS A 3 9.28 -13.09 -32.13
N TYR A 4 9.39 -11.83 -31.70
CA TYR A 4 8.53 -10.74 -32.11
C TYR A 4 9.22 -9.71 -33.01
N ASP A 5 10.46 -9.98 -33.44
CA ASP A 5 11.25 -9.08 -34.30
C ASP A 5 11.37 -7.61 -33.79
N VAL A 6 11.65 -7.48 -32.49
CA VAL A 6 11.78 -6.16 -31.81
C VAL A 6 13.17 -5.92 -31.23
N THR A 7 14.19 -6.71 -31.57
CA THR A 7 15.52 -6.59 -30.95
C THR A 7 16.16 -5.20 -31.11
N ASN A 8 15.88 -4.51 -32.22
CA ASN A 8 16.42 -3.17 -32.51
C ASN A 8 15.42 -2.05 -32.19
N LYS A 9 14.29 -2.38 -31.55
CA LYS A 9 13.17 -1.46 -31.26
C LYS A 9 12.97 -1.26 -29.75
N ILE A 10 14.01 -1.51 -28.96
CA ILE A 10 13.96 -1.43 -27.49
C ILE A 10 14.81 -0.25 -27.04
N LEU A 11 14.14 0.77 -26.49
CA LEU A 11 14.80 1.92 -25.87
C LEU A 11 15.13 1.67 -24.40
N SER A 12 14.19 1.09 -23.65
CA SER A 12 14.29 0.95 -22.20
C SER A 12 13.52 -0.27 -21.70
N ILE A 13 13.99 -0.83 -20.59
CA ILE A 13 13.36 -1.93 -19.85
C ILE A 13 13.25 -1.51 -18.39
N THR A 14 12.08 -1.79 -17.80
CA THR A 14 11.82 -1.54 -16.38
C THR A 14 11.67 -2.86 -15.64
N PHE A 15 12.43 -3.02 -14.55
CA PHE A 15 12.32 -4.16 -13.63
C PHE A 15 12.01 -3.69 -12.21
N ASP A 16 11.61 -4.62 -11.34
CA ASP A 16 11.61 -4.39 -9.90
C ASP A 16 13.04 -4.23 -9.38
N ASN A 17 13.21 -3.77 -8.13
CA ASN A 17 14.54 -3.42 -7.59
C ASN A 17 15.29 -4.63 -7.04
N HIS A 18 15.17 -5.80 -7.68
CA HIS A 18 15.82 -7.03 -7.25
C HIS A 18 17.27 -7.12 -7.80
N PRO A 19 18.28 -7.50 -6.99
CA PRO A 19 19.69 -7.52 -7.44
C PRO A 19 19.96 -8.39 -8.67
N THR A 20 19.20 -9.48 -8.85
CA THR A 20 19.34 -10.39 -10.01
C THR A 20 19.01 -9.71 -11.35
N ASN A 21 18.27 -8.61 -11.32
CA ASN A 21 17.90 -7.88 -12.52
C ASN A 21 19.11 -7.15 -13.12
N THR A 22 20.09 -6.75 -12.31
CA THR A 22 21.31 -6.10 -12.79
C THR A 22 22.09 -6.99 -13.74
N ALA A 23 22.35 -8.25 -13.35
CA ALA A 23 23.04 -9.22 -14.21
C ALA A 23 22.28 -9.49 -15.52
N THR A 24 20.94 -9.55 -15.44
CA THR A 24 20.07 -9.74 -16.61
C THR A 24 20.13 -8.53 -17.55
N ILE A 25 20.12 -7.32 -17.00
CA ILE A 25 20.26 -6.07 -17.76
C ILE A 25 21.60 -5.99 -18.47
N ASP A 26 22.70 -6.37 -17.81
CA ASP A 26 24.03 -6.37 -18.42
C ASP A 26 24.14 -7.37 -19.57
N MET A 27 23.50 -8.55 -19.42
CA MET A 27 23.34 -9.49 -20.53
C MET A 27 22.55 -8.87 -21.68
N PHE A 28 21.43 -8.20 -21.40
CA PHE A 28 20.62 -7.56 -22.43
C PHE A 28 21.33 -6.40 -23.14
N LYS A 29 22.10 -5.58 -22.42
CA LYS A 29 22.91 -4.52 -23.04
C LYS A 29 23.90 -5.08 -24.06
N ARG A 30 24.57 -6.20 -23.74
CA ARG A 30 25.52 -6.88 -24.65
C ARG A 30 24.87 -7.49 -25.87
N VAL A 31 23.63 -7.97 -25.76
CA VAL A 31 22.93 -8.64 -26.87
C VAL A 31 22.19 -7.64 -27.75
N LEU A 32 21.57 -6.63 -27.14
CA LEU A 32 20.64 -5.72 -27.82
C LEU A 32 21.30 -4.41 -28.28
N HIS A 33 22.50 -4.08 -27.78
CA HIS A 33 23.24 -2.88 -28.15
C HIS A 33 22.37 -1.62 -28.15
N PRO A 34 21.77 -1.26 -27.00
CA PRO A 34 20.79 -0.19 -26.94
C PRO A 34 21.40 1.18 -27.31
N PRO A 35 20.57 2.12 -27.82
CA PRO A 35 21.00 3.48 -28.13
C PRO A 35 21.64 4.20 -26.93
N PHE A 36 22.39 5.27 -27.22
CA PHE A 36 23.03 6.13 -26.21
C PHE A 36 23.94 5.37 -25.23
N GLY A 37 24.64 4.34 -25.71
CA GLY A 37 25.49 3.49 -24.87
C GLY A 37 24.72 2.74 -23.77
N GLY A 38 23.39 2.67 -23.86
CA GLY A 38 22.53 2.06 -22.84
C GLY A 38 22.32 2.89 -21.59
N GLU A 39 22.57 4.20 -21.63
CA GLU A 39 22.36 5.13 -20.49
C GLU A 39 20.91 5.04 -19.94
N PHE A 40 19.92 4.99 -20.83
CA PHE A 40 18.50 4.96 -20.47
C PHE A 40 17.87 3.56 -20.53
N PHE A 41 18.69 2.54 -20.72
CA PHE A 41 18.21 1.20 -21.02
C PHE A 41 17.58 0.49 -19.82
N HIS A 42 17.99 0.83 -18.60
CA HIS A 42 17.46 0.25 -17.38
C HIS A 42 16.87 1.34 -16.48
N ARG A 43 15.59 1.20 -16.16
CA ARG A 43 14.91 2.04 -15.17
C ARG A 43 14.34 1.15 -14.06
N ARG A 44 14.45 1.61 -12.81
CA ARG A 44 13.82 0.93 -11.67
C ARG A 44 12.32 1.22 -11.67
N CYS A 45 11.52 0.25 -11.28
CA CYS A 45 10.09 0.42 -11.13
C CYS A 45 9.76 1.43 -10.02
N ALA A 46 9.11 2.53 -10.38
CA ALA A 46 8.70 3.58 -9.43
C ALA A 46 7.75 3.02 -8.36
N CYS A 47 6.78 2.19 -8.72
CA CYS A 47 5.89 1.52 -7.75
C CYS A 47 6.66 0.68 -6.74
N HIS A 48 7.74 0.02 -7.16
CA HIS A 48 8.57 -0.77 -6.27
C HIS A 48 9.40 0.12 -5.33
N ILE A 49 9.92 1.26 -5.81
CA ILE A 49 10.59 2.24 -4.96
C ILE A 49 9.62 2.78 -3.90
N ILE A 50 8.41 3.20 -4.28
CA ILE A 50 7.38 3.64 -3.34
C ILE A 50 7.08 2.54 -2.33
N ASN A 51 6.90 1.30 -2.79
CA ASN A 51 6.66 0.15 -1.91
C ASN A 51 7.78 -0.03 -0.87
N LEU A 52 9.06 0.08 -1.26
CA LEU A 52 10.17 -0.05 -0.32
C LEU A 52 10.14 1.05 0.75
N ASN A 53 9.95 2.31 0.35
CA ASN A 53 9.87 3.44 1.29
C ASN A 53 8.73 3.24 2.29
N VAL A 54 7.50 3.00 1.81
CA VAL A 54 6.33 2.84 2.68
C VAL A 54 6.48 1.62 3.59
N GLN A 55 7.05 0.51 3.12
CA GLN A 55 7.28 -0.65 3.97
C GLN A 55 8.29 -0.37 5.09
N ASP A 56 9.32 0.44 4.84
CA ASP A 56 10.25 0.84 5.89
C ASP A 56 9.58 1.75 6.92
N ASP A 57 8.76 2.71 6.46
CA ASP A 57 7.99 3.59 7.34
C ASP A 57 6.96 2.82 8.17
N LEU A 58 6.26 1.84 7.58
CA LEU A 58 5.28 1.00 8.28
C LEU A 58 5.89 0.20 9.43
N LYS A 59 7.18 -0.13 9.40
CA LYS A 59 7.85 -0.81 10.51
C LYS A 59 7.93 0.08 11.75
N LEU A 60 8.05 1.39 11.58
CA LEU A 60 8.13 2.35 12.68
C LEU A 60 6.79 2.50 13.40
N ILE A 61 5.69 2.29 12.68
CA ILE A 61 4.32 2.47 13.18
C ILE A 61 3.58 1.15 13.40
N ASP A 62 4.28 0.01 13.29
CA ASP A 62 3.66 -1.31 13.36
C ASP A 62 2.97 -1.54 14.71
N ALA A 63 3.51 -0.95 15.79
CA ALA A 63 2.98 -1.05 17.14
C ALA A 63 1.63 -0.31 17.30
N GLN A 64 1.40 0.74 16.52
CA GLN A 64 0.17 1.54 16.53
C GLN A 64 -0.93 0.78 15.80
N ILE A 65 -0.63 0.25 14.61
CA ILE A 65 -1.61 -0.46 13.77
C ILE A 65 -1.88 -1.90 14.23
N ILE A 66 -1.09 -2.46 15.16
CA ILE A 66 -1.20 -3.87 15.56
C ILE A 66 -2.54 -4.19 16.21
N LYS A 67 -3.15 -3.24 16.92
CA LYS A 67 -4.44 -3.46 17.59
C LYS A 67 -5.56 -3.62 16.58
N ILE A 68 -5.64 -2.75 15.57
CA ILE A 68 -6.63 -2.87 14.49
C ILE A 68 -6.39 -4.12 13.67
N ARG A 69 -5.13 -4.42 13.35
CA ARG A 69 -4.79 -5.68 12.69
C ARG A 69 -5.29 -6.90 13.48
N THR A 70 -5.10 -6.88 14.79
CA THR A 70 -5.58 -7.94 15.70
C THR A 70 -7.11 -8.01 15.72
N ALA A 71 -7.79 -6.87 15.77
CA ALA A 71 -9.25 -6.81 15.70
C ALA A 71 -9.80 -7.42 14.41
N ILE A 72 -9.26 -7.02 13.26
CA ILE A 72 -9.70 -7.53 11.96
C ILE A 72 -9.43 -9.04 11.82
N ASN A 73 -8.27 -9.50 12.31
CA ASN A 73 -7.95 -10.92 12.34
C ASN A 73 -8.89 -11.70 13.27
N TYR A 74 -9.23 -11.14 14.43
CA TYR A 74 -10.16 -11.77 15.38
C TYR A 74 -11.57 -11.91 14.80
N ILE A 75 -12.13 -10.83 14.24
CA ILE A 75 -13.45 -10.82 13.59
C ILE A 75 -13.48 -11.84 12.44
N SER A 76 -12.39 -11.90 11.67
CA SER A 76 -12.29 -12.76 10.49
C SER A 76 -11.86 -14.20 10.79
N SER A 77 -11.54 -14.53 12.05
CA SER A 77 -10.92 -15.83 12.39
C SER A 77 -11.87 -17.01 12.25
N SER A 78 -13.19 -16.79 12.33
CA SER A 78 -14.19 -17.84 12.16
C SER A 78 -15.49 -17.30 11.55
N PRO A 79 -16.27 -18.15 10.84
CA PRO A 79 -17.58 -17.76 10.32
C PRO A 79 -18.54 -17.29 11.42
N ALA A 80 -18.50 -17.89 12.61
CA ALA A 80 -19.36 -17.52 13.73
C ALA A 80 -19.09 -16.08 14.19
N LYS A 81 -17.83 -15.71 14.44
CA LYS A 81 -17.48 -14.34 14.84
C LYS A 81 -17.83 -13.31 13.78
N LEU A 82 -17.66 -13.66 12.51
CA LEU A 82 -18.03 -12.79 11.40
C LEU A 82 -19.56 -12.58 11.35
N GLN A 83 -20.36 -13.61 11.63
CA GLN A 83 -21.82 -13.47 11.72
C GLN A 83 -22.25 -12.65 12.94
N ASP A 84 -21.60 -12.80 14.09
CA ASP A 84 -21.86 -11.98 15.27
C ASP A 84 -21.58 -10.51 14.97
N PHE A 85 -20.44 -10.22 14.34
CA PHE A 85 -20.09 -8.87 13.88
C PHE A 85 -21.12 -8.32 12.88
N PHE A 86 -21.58 -9.13 11.92
CA PHE A 86 -22.64 -8.71 10.99
C PHE A 86 -23.97 -8.44 11.68
N THR A 87 -24.31 -9.21 12.72
CA THR A 87 -25.50 -8.95 13.54
C THR A 87 -25.39 -7.59 14.23
N LEU A 88 -24.21 -7.27 14.77
CA LEU A 88 -23.94 -5.96 15.36
C LEU A 88 -24.00 -4.84 14.32
N CYS A 89 -23.43 -5.02 13.11
CA CYS A 89 -23.57 -4.03 12.03
C CYS A 89 -25.04 -3.73 11.70
N LYS A 90 -25.91 -4.75 11.66
CA LYS A 90 -27.35 -4.56 11.41
C LYS A 90 -28.02 -3.77 12.53
N ALA A 91 -27.67 -4.02 13.79
CA ALA A 91 -28.18 -3.27 14.93
C ALA A 91 -27.81 -1.77 14.84
N TYR A 92 -26.66 -1.45 14.25
CA TYR A 92 -26.19 -0.08 14.00
C TYR A 92 -26.68 0.50 12.65
N ASN A 93 -27.62 -0.17 11.97
CA ASN A 93 -28.12 0.21 10.63
C ASN A 93 -27.03 0.36 9.56
N LEU A 94 -25.93 -0.37 9.68
CA LEU A 94 -24.83 -0.35 8.72
C LEU A 94 -24.86 -1.58 7.80
N LYS A 95 -24.52 -1.38 6.53
CA LYS A 95 -24.39 -2.47 5.56
C LYS A 95 -23.24 -3.38 5.99
N CYS A 96 -23.50 -4.66 6.24
CA CYS A 96 -22.46 -5.63 6.57
C CYS A 96 -21.46 -5.78 5.40
N ARG A 97 -20.16 -5.64 5.68
CA ARG A 97 -19.09 -5.87 4.71
C ARG A 97 -17.95 -6.62 5.39
N LYS A 98 -17.31 -7.53 4.65
CA LYS A 98 -16.10 -8.18 5.12
C LYS A 98 -14.93 -7.20 5.04
N MET A 99 -14.22 -7.04 6.16
CA MET A 99 -13.03 -6.19 6.23
C MET A 99 -11.87 -6.77 5.43
N LYS A 100 -11.00 -5.89 4.94
CA LYS A 100 -9.80 -6.28 4.20
C LYS A 100 -8.74 -6.72 5.19
N SER A 101 -8.10 -7.86 4.94
CA SER A 101 -7.00 -8.33 5.77
C SER A 101 -5.68 -7.69 5.33
N ASP A 102 -4.83 -7.39 6.31
CA ASP A 102 -3.46 -6.93 6.06
C ASP A 102 -2.55 -8.10 5.64
N ILE A 103 -1.72 -7.84 4.63
CA ILE A 103 -0.69 -8.74 4.09
C ILE A 103 0.64 -8.02 4.25
N LYS A 104 1.43 -8.45 5.22
CA LYS A 104 2.69 -7.80 5.63
C LYS A 104 3.67 -7.51 4.49
N THR A 105 3.68 -8.32 3.44
CA THR A 105 4.56 -8.16 2.26
C THR A 105 4.05 -7.15 1.23
N ARG A 106 2.83 -6.61 1.40
CA ARG A 106 2.17 -5.68 0.47
C ARG A 106 1.52 -4.54 1.24
N TRP A 107 2.23 -3.42 1.39
CA TRP A 107 1.75 -2.26 2.15
C TRP A 107 0.36 -1.75 1.72
N ASN A 108 -0.01 -1.87 0.43
CA ASN A 108 -1.34 -1.51 -0.08
C ASN A 108 -2.48 -2.22 0.69
N SER A 109 -2.24 -3.44 1.17
CA SER A 109 -3.22 -4.17 1.96
C SER A 109 -3.40 -3.60 3.37
N THR A 110 -2.36 -3.01 3.95
CA THR A 110 -2.44 -2.26 5.21
C THR A 110 -3.32 -1.03 5.03
N TYR A 111 -3.09 -0.24 3.97
CA TYR A 111 -3.96 0.90 3.63
C TYR A 111 -5.42 0.48 3.46
N LEU A 112 -5.67 -0.57 2.66
CA LEU A 112 -7.02 -1.07 2.40
C LEU A 112 -7.70 -1.65 3.66
N MET A 113 -6.94 -2.23 4.59
CA MET A 113 -7.45 -2.66 5.89
C MET A 113 -7.97 -1.44 6.66
N LEU A 114 -7.12 -0.44 6.88
CA LEU A 114 -7.46 0.78 7.61
C LEU A 114 -8.65 1.51 6.97
N GLU A 115 -8.64 1.65 5.64
CA GLU A 115 -9.73 2.26 4.87
C GLU A 115 -11.05 1.52 5.08
N SER A 116 -11.02 0.18 5.10
CA SER A 116 -12.23 -0.63 5.31
C SER A 116 -12.83 -0.49 6.71
N CYS A 117 -12.02 -0.11 7.71
CA CYS A 117 -12.46 0.08 9.08
C CYS A 117 -13.16 1.43 9.32
N ARG A 118 -12.94 2.44 8.45
CA ARG A 118 -13.33 3.83 8.70
C ARG A 118 -14.81 4.02 9.03
N GLU A 119 -15.71 3.36 8.31
CA GLU A 119 -17.15 3.45 8.55
C GLU A 119 -17.63 2.59 9.75
N TYR A 120 -16.77 1.74 10.29
CA TYR A 120 -17.12 0.70 11.26
C TYR A 120 -16.37 0.80 12.58
N TYR A 121 -15.58 1.85 12.81
CA TYR A 121 -14.67 1.95 13.94
C TYR A 121 -15.38 1.82 15.31
N ASN A 122 -16.55 2.45 15.47
CA ASN A 122 -17.38 2.32 16.68
C ASN A 122 -17.81 0.86 16.90
N ILE A 123 -18.34 0.20 15.86
CA ILE A 123 -18.79 -1.20 15.94
C ILE A 123 -17.61 -2.13 16.25
N ILE A 124 -16.47 -1.92 15.61
CA ILE A 124 -15.26 -2.72 15.85
C ILE A 124 -14.82 -2.55 17.30
N THR A 125 -14.87 -1.32 17.82
CA THR A 125 -14.53 -1.01 19.22
C THR A 125 -15.44 -1.76 20.18
N ASP A 126 -16.75 -1.63 20.01
CA ASP A 126 -17.74 -2.27 20.87
C ASP A 126 -17.62 -3.81 20.81
N PHE A 127 -17.51 -4.36 19.61
CA PHE A 127 -17.35 -5.80 19.40
C PHE A 127 -16.09 -6.34 20.08
N MET A 128 -14.94 -5.67 19.89
CA MET A 128 -13.67 -6.12 20.46
C MET A 128 -13.65 -5.97 21.97
N ASN A 129 -14.11 -4.84 22.50
CA ASN A 129 -14.11 -4.56 23.94
C ASN A 129 -15.09 -5.48 24.70
N GLU A 130 -16.18 -5.93 24.06
CA GLU A 130 -17.10 -6.92 24.64
C GLU A 130 -16.57 -8.36 24.52
N LYS A 131 -16.06 -8.75 23.34
CA LYS A 131 -15.79 -10.16 23.01
C LYS A 131 -14.33 -10.59 23.17
N TYR A 132 -13.39 -9.67 23.36
CA TYR A 132 -11.96 -9.98 23.37
C TYR A 132 -11.22 -9.28 24.51
N SER A 133 -11.21 -9.91 25.68
CA SER A 133 -10.63 -9.35 26.91
C SER A 133 -9.12 -9.11 26.88
N CYS A 134 -8.38 -9.70 25.94
CA CYS A 134 -6.92 -9.57 25.85
C CYS A 134 -6.46 -8.22 25.26
N MET A 135 -7.38 -7.40 24.74
CA MET A 135 -7.04 -6.12 24.11
C MET A 135 -8.19 -5.14 24.31
N PHE A 136 -7.85 -3.87 24.49
CA PHE A 136 -8.82 -2.77 24.53
C PHE A 136 -8.55 -1.80 23.38
N LEU A 137 -9.60 -1.48 22.62
CA LEU A 137 -9.59 -0.43 21.60
C LEU A 137 -10.15 0.85 22.21
N SER A 138 -9.38 1.92 22.09
CA SER A 138 -9.73 3.26 22.53
C SER A 138 -9.97 4.18 21.33
N GLU A 139 -10.60 5.34 21.59
CA GLU A 139 -10.75 6.39 20.58
C GLU A 139 -9.37 6.88 20.07
N GLU A 140 -8.37 6.93 20.96
CA GLU A 140 -7.01 7.35 20.61
C GLU A 140 -6.34 6.42 19.60
N ASP A 141 -6.60 5.10 19.68
CA ASP A 141 -6.09 4.15 18.70
C ASP A 141 -6.60 4.51 17.29
N TRP A 142 -7.89 4.85 17.18
CA TRP A 142 -8.49 5.25 15.91
C TRP A 142 -8.02 6.61 15.41
N ASN A 143 -7.77 7.58 16.29
CA ASN A 143 -7.25 8.89 15.91
C ASN A 143 -5.89 8.73 15.21
N ILE A 144 -5.00 7.93 15.81
CA ILE A 144 -3.69 7.63 15.26
C ILE A 144 -3.82 6.88 13.93
N ASP A 145 -4.69 5.87 13.85
CA ASP A 145 -4.89 5.09 12.63
C ASP A 145 -5.47 5.91 11.47
N PHE A 146 -6.39 6.83 11.76
CA PHE A 146 -6.97 7.70 10.75
C PHE A 146 -5.99 8.77 10.26
N LEU A 147 -5.12 9.26 11.13
CA LEU A 147 -3.99 10.11 10.74
C LEU A 147 -3.07 9.37 9.76
N PHE A 148 -2.71 8.13 10.08
CA PHE A 148 -1.90 7.29 9.18
C PHE A 148 -2.62 6.94 7.88
N LEU A 149 -3.92 6.67 7.93
CA LEU A 149 -4.71 6.39 6.74
C LEU A 149 -4.68 7.56 5.75
N GLU A 150 -4.84 8.80 6.23
CA GLU A 150 -4.73 9.98 5.38
C GLU A 150 -3.30 10.18 4.84
N PHE A 151 -2.28 9.95 5.67
CA PHE A 151 -0.89 10.01 5.23
C PHE A 151 -0.59 8.97 4.13
N LEU A 152 -1.01 7.72 4.31
CA LEU A 152 -0.76 6.62 3.36
C LEU A 152 -1.53 6.79 2.04
N LYS A 153 -2.63 7.54 2.03
CA LYS A 153 -3.48 7.76 0.85
C LYS A 153 -2.73 8.32 -0.35
N ILE A 154 -1.75 9.20 -0.13
CA ILE A 154 -0.98 9.77 -1.25
C ILE A 154 -0.15 8.71 -1.97
N PHE A 155 0.48 7.81 -1.22
CA PHE A 155 1.24 6.69 -1.78
C PHE A 155 0.33 5.72 -2.51
N TYR A 156 -0.90 5.55 -2.03
CA TYR A 156 -1.85 4.57 -2.57
C TYR A 156 -2.34 5.05 -3.92
N THR A 157 -2.72 6.33 -3.97
CA THR A 157 -3.09 7.05 -5.18
C THR A 157 -1.93 7.03 -6.20
N ALA A 158 -0.71 7.36 -5.77
CA ALA A 158 0.46 7.36 -6.63
C ALA A 158 0.76 5.97 -7.20
N THR A 159 0.68 4.92 -6.37
CA THR A 159 0.96 3.55 -6.80
C THR A 159 -0.10 3.03 -7.77
N ASN A 160 -1.37 3.34 -7.54
CA ASN A 160 -2.45 3.00 -8.47
C ASN A 160 -2.31 3.72 -9.81
N ALA A 161 -1.91 5.00 -9.79
CA ALA A 161 -1.67 5.76 -11.01
C ALA A 161 -0.46 5.22 -11.80
N LEU A 162 0.62 4.83 -11.10
CA LEU A 162 1.84 4.34 -11.74
C LEU A 162 1.77 2.86 -12.15
N SER A 163 0.81 2.09 -11.64
CA SER A 163 0.57 0.70 -12.03
C SER A 163 -0.41 0.54 -13.19
N GLY A 164 -0.91 1.64 -13.75
CA GLY A 164 -1.79 1.62 -14.92
C GLY A 164 -1.15 0.94 -16.15
N VAL A 165 -1.94 0.13 -16.85
CA VAL A 165 -1.51 -0.61 -18.06
C VAL A 165 -2.15 -0.08 -19.36
N TYR A 166 -3.16 0.79 -19.24
CA TYR A 166 -3.94 1.30 -20.37
C TYR A 166 -3.59 2.75 -20.76
N TYR A 167 -2.56 3.33 -20.12
CA TYR A 167 -2.07 4.67 -20.41
C TYR A 167 -0.57 4.79 -20.09
N PRO A 168 0.14 5.77 -20.68
CA PRO A 168 1.54 5.99 -20.36
C PRO A 168 1.74 6.45 -18.91
N THR A 169 2.48 5.69 -18.11
CA THR A 169 2.74 6.01 -16.70
C THR A 169 4.04 6.76 -16.46
N SER A 170 5.00 6.66 -17.38
CA SER A 170 6.31 7.33 -17.24
C SER A 170 6.21 8.85 -17.15
N SER A 171 5.28 9.45 -17.90
CA SER A 171 5.06 10.90 -17.97
C SER A 171 4.53 11.50 -16.65
N ILE A 172 3.86 10.70 -15.82
CA ILE A 172 3.23 11.16 -14.58
C ILE A 172 4.08 10.85 -13.33
N ILE A 173 5.23 10.19 -13.46
CA ILE A 173 6.11 9.86 -12.32
C ILE A 173 6.50 11.12 -11.56
N PHE A 174 6.92 12.18 -12.26
CA PHE A 174 7.37 13.41 -11.63
C PHE A 174 6.26 14.07 -10.81
N SER A 175 5.03 14.15 -11.36
CA SER A 175 3.90 14.72 -10.62
C SER A 175 3.54 13.90 -9.38
N GLN A 176 3.61 12.56 -9.47
CA GLN A 176 3.35 11.72 -8.29
C GLN A 176 4.42 11.91 -7.21
N LEU A 177 5.70 11.97 -7.58
CA LEU A 177 6.80 12.20 -6.63
C LEU A 177 6.72 13.59 -5.99
N TYR A 178 6.37 14.61 -6.77
CA TYR A 178 6.14 15.96 -6.26
C TYR A 178 5.02 15.97 -5.22
N ASN A 179 3.89 15.33 -5.51
CA ASN A 179 2.76 15.28 -4.57
C ASN A 179 3.15 14.55 -3.26
N ILE A 180 3.86 13.43 -3.35
CA ILE A 180 4.38 12.72 -2.18
C ILE A 180 5.30 13.64 -1.37
N SER A 181 6.25 14.30 -2.02
CA SER A 181 7.18 15.24 -1.36
C SER A 181 6.44 16.41 -0.69
N ASN A 182 5.41 16.94 -1.33
CA ASN A 182 4.61 18.02 -0.78
C ASN A 182 3.83 17.55 0.46
N THR A 183 3.26 16.35 0.42
CA THR A 183 2.63 15.74 1.60
C THR A 183 3.62 15.63 2.76
N PHE A 184 4.84 15.11 2.54
CA PHE A 184 5.87 15.07 3.58
C PHE A 184 6.18 16.43 4.19
N ASN A 185 6.32 17.48 3.35
CA ASN A 185 6.57 18.82 3.83
C ASN A 185 5.42 19.34 4.71
N ASN A 186 4.17 19.12 4.30
CA ASN A 186 3.01 19.55 5.07
C ASN A 186 2.95 18.90 6.46
N TYR A 187 3.22 17.60 6.56
CA TYR A 187 3.27 16.88 7.84
C TYR A 187 4.48 17.27 8.69
N ARG A 188 5.60 17.69 8.07
CA ARG A 188 6.78 18.17 8.79
C ARG A 188 6.56 19.56 9.40
N GLU A 189 5.87 20.44 8.69
CA GLU A 189 5.64 21.82 9.11
C GLU A 189 4.45 21.96 10.08
N ASN A 190 3.45 21.07 9.98
CA ASN A 190 2.32 21.03 10.90
C ASN A 190 2.51 19.93 11.95
N ILE A 191 3.24 20.26 13.02
CA ILE A 191 3.44 19.39 14.20
C ILE A 191 2.12 19.18 15.00
N PHE A 192 1.02 19.82 14.59
CA PHE A 192 -0.28 19.81 15.28
C PHE A 192 -1.43 19.15 14.48
N LEU A 193 -1.11 18.40 13.42
CA LEU A 193 -1.99 17.30 12.95
C LEU A 193 -1.65 16.04 13.74
#